data_AF-A0A8C4VXP4-F1
#
_entry.id   AF-A0A8C4VXP4-F1
#
_cell.length_a   1.000
_cell.length_b   1.000
_cell.length_c   1.000
_cell.angle_alpha   90.00
_cell.angle_beta   90.00
_cell.angle_gamma   90.00
#
_symmetry.space_group_name_H-M   'P 1'
#
loop_
_entity.id
_entity.type
_entity.pdbx_description
1 polymer ?
#
loop_
_entity_poly.entity_id
_entity_poly.type
_entity_poly.pdbx_seq_one_letter_code
_entity_poly.pdbx_strand_id
1 'polypeptide(L)'
;KNPKTAEKHFSDFFPLYSTLSLMSQKFPKASFPEIQKIVKDITHIHVECCAGDMIECTDDRAVNYICSKQDIFSSKIKDCCEKPVVERSECVVRAEFDDTPEGLPSLAEKYVEDKNLCKPFTEEQYVFLAEFLYEYSRRHPEFSPQMLLRITKGYKSLLEVCCKTENSSECYSHAVSSTEEKLRSFIQETQEIVKTNCDLHARLGESDFLKAILIRYTRKMPQVSPQTLIEIAKKMAAVGSKCCQEAESRRIPCSERHLSLVIQNMCLRQEATPINEKVTHCCDDSYAERIPCFTKLGADESYKPLQFTPELFTFHEDLCTAPAETQQIKQFLVNLIKLKITITDEQLQKIFTDLTGIVQKCCKAGLREACFVVEVSQCFHVSRVYS
;
A
#
# COMPACT_ATOMS: atom_id res chain seq x y z
N LYS A 1 3.96 2.14 31.46
CA LYS A 1 4.12 3.04 30.29
C LYS A 1 2.87 2.91 29.43
N ASN A 2 2.24 4.03 29.05
CA ASN A 2 0.99 4.06 28.27
C ASN A 2 1.27 3.46 26.86
N PRO A 3 0.52 2.45 26.38
CA PRO A 3 0.77 1.83 25.06
C PRO A 3 0.82 2.86 23.92
N LYS A 4 0.00 3.91 24.02
CA LYS A 4 -0.05 5.03 23.06
C LYS A 4 1.26 5.83 22.99
N THR A 5 2.05 5.92 24.06
CA THR A 5 3.36 6.60 24.01
C THR A 5 4.45 5.73 23.39
N ALA A 6 4.38 4.41 23.52
CA ALA A 6 5.33 3.50 22.89
C ALA A 6 5.11 3.38 21.36
N GLU A 7 3.86 3.43 20.90
CA GLU A 7 3.54 3.51 19.47
C GLU A 7 3.91 4.88 18.87
N LYS A 8 3.68 5.97 19.61
CA LYS A 8 4.11 7.32 19.20
C LYS A 8 5.62 7.39 18.94
N HIS A 9 6.44 6.84 19.84
CA HIS A 9 7.91 6.80 19.64
C HIS A 9 8.34 5.95 18.43
N PHE A 10 7.69 4.82 18.13
CA PHE A 10 8.01 4.04 16.93
C PHE A 10 7.57 4.75 15.64
N SER A 11 6.46 5.50 15.70
CA SER A 11 5.97 6.36 14.62
C SER A 11 6.92 7.52 14.31
N ASP A 12 7.55 8.12 15.34
CA ASP A 12 8.49 9.23 15.17
C ASP A 12 9.78 8.81 14.43
N PHE A 13 10.16 7.53 14.47
CA PHE A 13 11.31 6.95 13.75
C PHE A 13 10.92 6.23 12.45
N PHE A 14 9.66 6.33 12.01
CA PHE A 14 9.15 5.62 10.85
C PHE A 14 9.92 5.89 9.53
N PRO A 15 10.23 7.15 9.15
CA PRO A 15 11.00 7.43 7.93
C PRO A 15 12.39 6.79 7.97
N LEU A 16 12.97 6.75 9.17
CA LEU A 16 14.30 6.19 9.42
C LEU A 16 14.29 4.66 9.26
N TYR A 17 13.32 3.96 9.84
CA TYR A 17 13.20 2.51 9.69
C TYR A 17 12.83 2.08 8.26
N SER A 18 11.98 2.83 7.56
CA SER A 18 11.68 2.55 6.14
C SER A 18 12.90 2.73 5.24
N THR A 19 13.68 3.78 5.49
CA THR A 19 14.92 4.01 4.75
C THR A 19 15.96 2.93 5.11
N LEU A 20 16.03 2.54 6.38
CA LEU A 20 16.90 1.46 6.84
C LEU A 20 16.60 0.15 6.13
N SER A 21 15.34 -0.27 6.05
CA SER A 21 14.97 -1.51 5.39
C SER A 21 15.33 -1.49 3.90
N LEU A 22 14.96 -0.41 3.19
CA LEU A 22 15.26 -0.26 1.77
C LEU A 22 16.77 -0.21 1.48
N MET A 23 17.56 0.54 2.27
CA MET A 23 19.01 0.61 2.08
C MET A 23 19.69 -0.71 2.42
N SER A 24 19.21 -1.44 3.42
CA SER A 24 19.71 -2.77 3.77
C SER A 24 19.44 -3.80 2.66
N GLN A 25 18.29 -3.72 1.99
CA GLN A 25 17.97 -4.54 0.82
C GLN A 25 18.82 -4.17 -0.40
N LYS A 26 19.04 -2.86 -0.63
CA LYS A 26 19.76 -2.37 -1.81
C LYS A 26 21.27 -2.62 -1.71
N PHE A 27 21.82 -2.50 -0.50
CA PHE A 27 23.25 -2.63 -0.21
C PHE A 27 23.50 -3.73 0.82
N PRO A 28 23.11 -4.98 0.55
CA PRO A 28 23.09 -6.05 1.54
C PRO A 28 24.49 -6.49 1.97
N LYS A 29 25.57 -6.06 1.31
CA LYS A 29 26.97 -6.33 1.70
C LYS A 29 27.55 -5.30 2.67
N ALA A 30 27.02 -4.07 2.66
CA ALA A 30 27.49 -3.02 3.54
C ALA A 30 27.17 -3.33 5.00
N SER A 31 28.05 -2.94 5.92
CA SER A 31 27.87 -3.19 7.36
C SER A 31 26.77 -2.31 7.96
N PHE A 32 26.23 -2.71 9.11
CA PHE A 32 25.20 -1.93 9.80
C PHE A 32 25.63 -0.46 10.08
N PRO A 33 26.86 -0.15 10.55
CA PRO A 33 27.29 1.24 10.71
C PRO A 33 27.31 2.04 9.40
N GLU A 34 27.70 1.43 8.29
CA GLU A 34 27.70 2.08 6.97
C GLU A 34 26.27 2.38 6.50
N ILE A 35 25.36 1.41 6.65
CA ILE A 35 23.94 1.61 6.36
C ILE A 35 23.33 2.70 7.26
N GLN A 36 23.60 2.66 8.57
CA GLN A 36 23.09 3.66 9.50
C GLN A 36 23.56 5.07 9.14
N LYS A 37 24.81 5.23 8.68
CA LYS A 37 25.35 6.52 8.24
C LYS A 37 24.55 7.08 7.07
N ILE A 38 24.37 6.30 5.99
CA ILE A 38 23.62 6.77 4.82
C ILE A 38 22.14 6.99 5.13
N VAL A 39 21.55 6.16 5.99
CA VAL A 39 20.14 6.29 6.41
C VAL A 39 19.91 7.60 7.14
N LYS A 40 20.84 8.02 8.02
CA LYS A 40 20.79 9.33 8.69
C LYS A 40 20.89 10.48 7.68
N ASP A 41 21.84 10.40 6.75
CA ASP A 41 22.07 11.45 5.76
C ASP A 41 20.85 11.60 4.83
N ILE A 42 20.31 10.48 4.34
CA ILE A 42 19.11 10.42 3.50
C ILE A 42 17.89 10.93 4.25
N THR A 43 17.69 10.52 5.51
CA THR A 43 16.52 10.97 6.29
C THR A 43 16.58 12.47 6.53
N HIS A 44 17.75 13.02 6.83
CA HIS A 44 17.92 14.47 6.97
C HIS A 44 17.67 15.18 5.64
N ILE A 45 18.15 14.67 4.49
CA ILE A 45 17.83 15.26 3.18
C ILE A 45 16.30 15.29 2.97
N HIS A 46 15.59 14.20 3.27
CA HIS A 46 14.13 14.16 3.17
C HIS A 46 13.45 15.18 4.09
N VAL A 47 13.96 15.42 5.31
CA VAL A 47 13.41 16.43 6.23
C VAL A 47 13.52 17.82 5.61
N GLU A 48 14.69 18.18 5.09
CA GLU A 48 14.92 19.48 4.45
C GLU A 48 14.07 19.66 3.19
N CYS A 49 14.00 18.62 2.34
CA CYS A 49 13.11 18.60 1.17
C CYS A 49 11.64 18.82 1.56
N CYS A 50 11.16 18.14 2.60
CA CYS A 50 9.78 18.26 3.05
C CYS A 50 9.49 19.63 3.69
N ALA A 51 10.50 20.26 4.31
CA ALA A 51 10.41 21.61 4.85
C ALA A 51 10.47 22.71 3.77
N GLY A 52 10.88 22.35 2.55
CA GLY A 52 11.00 23.26 1.42
C GLY A 52 12.37 23.93 1.27
N ASP A 53 13.39 23.49 2.04
CA ASP A 53 14.77 23.93 1.83
C ASP A 53 15.38 23.17 0.65
N MET A 54 15.21 23.74 -0.55
CA MET A 54 15.68 23.11 -1.79
C MET A 54 17.20 23.10 -1.93
N ILE A 55 17.93 23.95 -1.21
CA ILE A 55 19.39 23.98 -1.27
C ILE A 55 19.92 22.77 -0.51
N GLU A 56 19.50 22.58 0.74
CA GLU A 56 19.88 21.39 1.53
C GLU A 56 19.26 20.10 0.98
N CYS A 57 18.07 20.17 0.36
CA CYS A 57 17.43 19.02 -0.29
C CYS A 57 18.25 18.45 -1.48
N THR A 58 19.00 19.30 -2.17
CA THR A 58 19.83 18.90 -3.31
C THR A 58 21.26 18.55 -2.91
N ASP A 59 21.54 18.43 -1.60
CA ASP A 59 22.82 17.96 -1.08
C ASP A 59 23.05 16.48 -1.45
N ASP A 60 24.07 16.25 -2.26
CA ASP A 60 24.49 14.92 -2.71
C ASP A 60 25.36 14.18 -1.68
N ARG A 61 25.49 14.65 -0.42
CA ARG A 61 26.36 14.02 0.60
C ARG A 61 26.18 12.52 0.74
N ALA A 62 24.94 12.02 0.70
CA ALA A 62 24.66 10.60 0.86
C ALA A 62 25.17 9.81 -0.36
N VAL A 63 24.91 10.31 -1.56
CA VAL A 63 25.33 9.68 -2.82
C VAL A 63 26.84 9.77 -3.00
N ASN A 64 27.45 10.90 -2.66
CA ASN A 64 28.90 11.08 -2.67
C ASN A 64 29.59 10.11 -1.70
N TYR A 65 29.03 9.94 -0.50
CA TYR A 65 29.55 8.96 0.47
C TYR A 65 29.43 7.52 -0.06
N ILE A 66 28.26 7.15 -0.60
CA ILE A 66 28.02 5.84 -1.23
C ILE A 66 29.05 5.60 -2.34
N CYS A 67 29.27 6.57 -3.23
CA CYS A 67 30.21 6.43 -4.34
C CYS A 67 31.68 6.40 -3.91
N SER A 68 32.05 7.13 -2.85
CA SER A 68 33.41 7.05 -2.27
C SER A 68 33.76 5.67 -1.73
N LYS A 69 32.74 4.85 -1.44
CA LYS A 69 32.83 3.50 -0.89
C LYS A 69 32.04 2.49 -1.74
N GLN A 70 31.96 2.71 -3.06
CA GLN A 70 31.09 1.91 -3.95
C GLN A 70 31.34 0.40 -3.86
N ASP A 71 32.59 -0.04 -3.67
CA ASP A 71 32.94 -1.46 -3.54
C ASP A 71 32.41 -2.10 -2.23
N ILE A 72 32.09 -1.29 -1.22
CA ILE A 72 31.44 -1.73 0.02
C ILE A 72 29.92 -1.79 -0.17
N PHE A 73 29.33 -0.81 -0.88
CA PHE A 73 27.89 -0.67 -1.00
C PHE A 73 27.28 -1.60 -2.05
N SER A 74 27.73 -1.53 -3.30
CA SER A 74 27.18 -2.37 -4.37
C SER A 74 28.00 -2.35 -5.64
N SER A 75 28.11 -3.52 -6.26
CA SER A 75 28.67 -3.65 -7.61
C SER A 75 27.80 -2.98 -8.70
N LYS A 76 26.50 -2.78 -8.43
CA LYS A 76 25.49 -2.29 -9.39
C LYS A 76 25.47 -0.77 -9.56
N ILE A 77 26.29 -0.03 -8.80
CA ILE A 77 26.32 1.44 -8.82
C ILE A 77 27.60 2.03 -9.44
N LYS A 78 28.52 1.18 -9.94
CA LYS A 78 29.81 1.63 -10.50
C LYS A 78 29.64 2.67 -11.60
N ASP A 79 28.85 2.33 -12.61
CA ASP A 79 28.56 3.23 -13.73
C ASP A 79 27.78 4.48 -13.27
N CYS A 80 27.00 4.39 -12.20
CA CYS A 80 26.30 5.55 -11.64
C CYS A 80 27.28 6.55 -11.02
N CYS A 81 28.31 6.07 -10.32
CA CYS A 81 29.26 6.93 -9.61
C CYS A 81 30.19 7.71 -10.55
N GLU A 82 30.32 7.29 -11.80
CA GLU A 82 31.03 8.01 -12.86
C GLU A 82 30.19 9.12 -13.51
N LYS A 83 28.87 9.14 -13.27
CA LYS A 83 27.98 10.15 -13.84
C LYS A 83 28.17 11.54 -13.20
N PRO A 84 27.78 12.60 -13.92
CA PRO A 84 27.65 13.94 -13.35
C PRO A 84 26.68 13.97 -12.16
N VAL A 85 26.92 14.89 -11.22
CA VAL A 85 26.18 15.09 -9.95
C VAL A 85 24.66 14.89 -10.12
N VAL A 86 24.03 15.63 -11.02
CA VAL A 86 22.57 15.60 -11.23
C VAL A 86 22.06 14.21 -11.66
N GLU A 87 22.77 13.53 -12.57
CA GLU A 87 22.36 12.21 -13.06
C GLU A 87 22.75 11.07 -12.10
N ARG A 88 23.81 11.27 -11.32
CA ARG A 88 24.37 10.30 -10.39
C ARG A 88 23.34 9.90 -9.34
N SER A 89 22.70 10.87 -8.71
CA SER A 89 21.74 10.63 -7.63
C SER A 89 20.52 9.82 -8.12
N GLU A 90 19.94 10.19 -9.26
CA GLU A 90 18.87 9.42 -9.86
C GLU A 90 19.31 8.00 -10.26
N CYS A 91 20.51 7.85 -10.85
CA CYS A 91 21.06 6.55 -11.23
C CYS A 91 21.24 5.64 -10.01
N VAL A 92 21.87 6.13 -8.94
CA VAL A 92 22.09 5.36 -7.70
C VAL A 92 20.75 4.93 -7.11
N VAL A 93 19.75 5.82 -7.04
CA VAL A 93 18.41 5.48 -6.53
C VAL A 93 17.75 4.37 -7.37
N ARG A 94 17.83 4.46 -8.70
CA ARG A 94 17.21 3.51 -9.63
C ARG A 94 17.98 2.21 -9.85
N ALA A 95 19.25 2.16 -9.46
CA ALA A 95 20.08 0.95 -9.60
C ALA A 95 19.41 -0.27 -8.94
N GLU A 96 19.66 -1.46 -9.48
CA GLU A 96 19.13 -2.69 -8.90
C GLU A 96 19.72 -2.95 -7.50
N PHE A 97 19.05 -3.79 -6.74
CA PHE A 97 19.59 -4.28 -5.47
C PHE A 97 20.81 -5.15 -5.77
N ASP A 98 21.85 -5.08 -4.93
CA ASP A 98 22.97 -6.01 -5.07
C ASP A 98 22.57 -7.42 -4.60
N ASP A 99 23.37 -8.41 -4.98
CA ASP A 99 23.11 -9.80 -4.61
C ASP A 99 23.27 -10.00 -3.10
N THR A 100 22.33 -10.72 -2.49
CA THR A 100 22.38 -11.10 -1.07
C THR A 100 23.67 -11.88 -0.80
N PRO A 101 24.49 -11.49 0.19
CA PRO A 101 25.73 -12.19 0.51
C PRO A 101 25.49 -13.65 0.90
N GLU A 102 26.34 -14.55 0.42
CA GLU A 102 26.40 -15.94 0.90
C GLU A 102 26.98 -16.00 2.32
N GLY A 103 26.63 -17.05 3.07
CA GLY A 103 27.23 -17.32 4.38
C GLY A 103 26.87 -16.34 5.49
N LEU A 104 25.76 -15.60 5.37
CA LEU A 104 25.26 -14.76 6.45
C LEU A 104 24.94 -15.62 7.70
N PRO A 105 25.34 -15.19 8.92
CA PRO A 105 25.02 -15.90 10.15
C PRO A 105 23.52 -16.08 10.35
N SER A 106 23.16 -17.14 11.08
CA SER A 106 21.77 -17.40 11.47
C SER A 106 21.25 -16.26 12.34
N LEU A 107 20.03 -15.79 12.05
CA LEU A 107 19.36 -14.83 12.94
C LEU A 107 18.92 -15.49 14.25
N ALA A 108 18.71 -16.81 14.25
CA ALA A 108 18.24 -17.53 15.43
C ALA A 108 19.21 -17.36 16.61
N GLU A 109 20.51 -17.50 16.36
CA GLU A 109 21.55 -17.40 17.39
C GLU A 109 21.45 -16.10 18.19
N LYS A 110 21.26 -14.96 17.50
CA LYS A 110 21.22 -13.63 18.14
C LYS A 110 19.83 -13.19 18.57
N TYR A 111 18.79 -13.50 17.80
CA TYR A 111 17.45 -12.93 17.96
C TYR A 111 16.43 -13.89 18.57
N VAL A 112 16.84 -15.12 18.88
CA VAL A 112 15.96 -16.20 19.36
C VAL A 112 16.60 -16.99 20.50
N GLU A 113 17.84 -17.45 20.32
CA GLU A 113 18.48 -18.41 21.22
C GLU A 113 19.33 -17.74 22.31
N ASP A 114 19.75 -16.48 22.11
CA ASP A 114 20.56 -15.74 23.08
C ASP A 114 19.79 -15.49 24.38
N LYS A 115 20.21 -16.18 25.45
CA LYS A 115 19.67 -16.05 26.81
C LYS A 115 19.66 -14.62 27.34
N ASN A 116 20.57 -13.78 26.87
CA ASN A 116 20.74 -12.39 27.32
C ASN A 116 20.02 -11.37 26.44
N LEU A 117 19.26 -11.79 25.42
CA LEU A 117 18.58 -10.93 24.45
C LEU A 117 17.74 -9.79 25.05
N CYS A 118 17.11 -10.02 26.20
CA CYS A 118 16.28 -9.01 26.85
C CYS A 118 17.07 -7.81 27.37
N LYS A 119 18.36 -7.98 27.69
CA LYS A 119 19.20 -6.89 28.18
C LYS A 119 19.42 -5.79 27.11
N PRO A 120 19.99 -6.07 25.92
CA PRO A 120 20.15 -5.06 24.89
C PRO A 120 18.80 -4.51 24.38
N PHE A 121 17.74 -5.34 24.35
CA PHE A 121 16.41 -4.86 24.00
C PHE A 121 15.84 -3.84 25.02
N THR A 122 16.11 -4.02 26.32
CA THR A 122 15.58 -3.11 27.36
C THR A 122 16.44 -1.87 27.56
N GLU A 123 17.77 -2.00 27.45
CA GLU A 123 18.73 -0.90 27.59
C GLU A 123 18.77 -0.01 26.34
N GLU A 124 18.77 -0.61 25.13
CA GLU A 124 18.92 0.10 23.85
C GLU A 124 17.90 -0.36 22.79
N GLN A 125 16.61 -0.37 23.15
CA GLN A 125 15.52 -0.89 22.31
C GLN A 125 15.57 -0.44 20.85
N TYR A 126 15.84 0.84 20.60
CA TYR A 126 15.88 1.40 19.26
C TYR A 126 17.02 0.80 18.42
N VAL A 127 18.24 0.74 18.98
CA VAL A 127 19.42 0.22 18.27
C VAL A 127 19.23 -1.27 18.01
N PHE A 128 18.76 -2.01 19.02
CA PHE A 128 18.48 -3.44 18.90
C PHE A 128 17.48 -3.77 17.77
N LEU A 129 16.37 -3.02 17.70
CA LEU A 129 15.37 -3.20 16.64
C LEU A 129 15.86 -2.73 15.26
N ALA A 130 16.68 -1.68 15.20
CA ALA A 130 17.30 -1.25 13.96
C ALA A 130 18.28 -2.31 13.41
N GLU A 131 19.08 -2.95 14.27
CA GLU A 131 19.94 -4.06 13.88
C GLU A 131 19.13 -5.26 13.39
N PHE A 132 18.07 -5.63 14.12
CA PHE A 132 17.15 -6.68 13.69
C PHE A 132 16.56 -6.37 12.31
N LEU A 133 16.05 -5.15 12.10
CA LEU A 133 15.49 -4.74 10.82
C LEU A 133 16.54 -4.79 9.71
N TYR A 134 17.76 -4.30 9.94
CA TYR A 134 18.85 -4.35 8.96
C TYR A 134 19.18 -5.80 8.57
N GLU A 135 19.36 -6.69 9.55
CA GLU A 135 19.71 -8.08 9.30
C GLU A 135 18.57 -8.84 8.59
N TYR A 136 17.33 -8.59 8.98
CA TYR A 136 16.18 -9.22 8.32
C TYR A 136 16.00 -8.66 6.89
N SER A 137 16.09 -7.34 6.71
CA SER A 137 15.87 -6.70 5.41
C SER A 137 16.90 -7.13 4.36
N ARG A 138 18.19 -7.17 4.70
CA ARG A 138 19.26 -7.57 3.76
C ARG A 138 19.15 -9.03 3.28
N ARG A 139 18.38 -9.87 3.99
CA ARG A 139 18.11 -11.27 3.63
C ARG A 139 16.85 -11.45 2.79
N HIS A 140 15.96 -10.45 2.78
CA HIS A 140 14.62 -10.57 2.22
C HIS A 140 14.29 -9.43 1.23
N PRO A 141 14.98 -9.36 0.07
CA PRO A 141 14.67 -8.38 -0.99
C PRO A 141 13.27 -8.56 -1.61
N GLU A 142 12.66 -9.73 -1.44
CA GLU A 142 11.31 -10.06 -1.89
C GLU A 142 10.19 -9.46 -1.04
N PHE A 143 10.51 -8.84 0.10
CA PHE A 143 9.54 -8.14 0.96
C PHE A 143 9.57 -6.63 0.71
N SER A 144 8.43 -5.98 0.93
CA SER A 144 8.40 -4.51 0.92
C SER A 144 8.97 -3.94 2.22
N PRO A 145 9.39 -2.66 2.23
CA PRO A 145 9.68 -1.95 3.46
C PRO A 145 8.53 -2.03 4.48
N GLN A 146 7.27 -1.90 4.05
CA GLN A 146 6.09 -1.96 4.92
C GLN A 146 5.95 -3.32 5.61
N MET A 147 6.20 -4.39 4.87
CA MET A 147 6.18 -5.75 5.38
C MET A 147 7.27 -5.96 6.44
N LEU A 148 8.49 -5.53 6.14
CA LEU A 148 9.63 -5.63 7.06
C LEU A 148 9.36 -4.85 8.35
N LEU A 149 8.72 -3.69 8.26
CA LEU A 149 8.30 -2.93 9.45
C LEU A 149 7.23 -3.64 10.26
N ARG A 150 6.25 -4.30 9.62
CA ARG A 150 5.25 -5.12 10.31
C ARG A 150 5.89 -6.28 11.05
N ILE A 151 6.87 -6.94 10.42
CA ILE A 151 7.66 -8.02 11.01
C ILE A 151 8.40 -7.50 12.25
N THR A 152 9.12 -6.38 12.13
CA THR A 152 9.83 -5.75 13.26
C THR A 152 8.89 -5.27 14.37
N LYS A 153 7.71 -4.73 14.04
CA LYS A 153 6.68 -4.35 15.03
C LYS A 153 6.19 -5.58 15.79
N GLY A 154 5.89 -6.68 15.09
CA GLY A 154 5.47 -7.94 15.69
C GLY A 154 6.52 -8.50 16.65
N TYR A 155 7.79 -8.50 16.22
CA TYR A 155 8.91 -8.93 17.05
C TYR A 155 9.12 -8.04 18.30
N LYS A 156 9.04 -6.71 18.16
CA LYS A 156 9.06 -5.77 19.28
C LYS A 156 7.96 -6.10 20.29
N SER A 157 6.71 -6.27 19.83
CA SER A 157 5.58 -6.58 20.71
C SER A 157 5.75 -7.90 21.47
N LEU A 158 6.35 -8.92 20.83
CA LEU A 158 6.71 -10.16 21.52
C LEU A 158 7.70 -9.89 22.66
N LEU A 159 8.79 -9.18 22.38
CA LEU A 159 9.84 -8.94 23.38
C LEU A 159 9.34 -8.06 24.53
N GLU A 160 8.43 -7.12 24.26
CA GLU A 160 7.78 -6.30 25.31
C GLU A 160 6.96 -7.14 26.31
N VAL A 161 6.50 -8.32 25.90
CA VAL A 161 5.80 -9.28 26.76
C VAL A 161 6.81 -10.22 27.42
N CYS A 162 7.63 -10.92 26.63
CA CYS A 162 8.51 -11.98 27.15
C CYS A 162 9.63 -11.45 28.05
N CYS A 163 10.18 -10.27 27.80
CA CYS A 163 11.25 -9.73 28.65
C CYS A 163 10.77 -9.26 30.04
N LYS A 164 9.47 -9.39 30.34
CA LYS A 164 8.89 -9.13 31.66
C LYS A 164 8.49 -10.38 32.43
N THR A 165 8.60 -11.55 31.82
CA THR A 165 8.28 -12.83 32.48
C THR A 165 9.47 -13.37 33.25
N GLU A 166 9.24 -14.14 34.32
CA GLU A 166 10.30 -14.76 35.12
C GLU A 166 11.22 -15.66 34.28
N ASN A 167 10.65 -16.45 33.36
CA ASN A 167 11.39 -17.27 32.39
C ASN A 167 11.41 -16.61 31.01
N SER A 168 12.05 -15.44 30.91
CA SER A 168 12.09 -14.66 29.65
C SER A 168 12.64 -15.46 28.47
N SER A 169 13.68 -16.28 28.67
CA SER A 169 14.30 -17.08 27.62
C SER A 169 13.43 -18.19 27.07
N GLU A 170 12.72 -18.88 27.95
CA GLU A 170 11.72 -19.86 27.55
C GLU A 170 10.55 -19.17 26.82
N CYS A 171 10.10 -18.01 27.32
CA CYS A 171 9.05 -17.24 26.68
C CYS A 171 9.42 -16.85 25.25
N TYR A 172 10.55 -16.16 25.01
CA TYR A 172 10.87 -15.75 23.65
C TYR A 172 11.33 -16.92 22.78
N SER A 173 11.90 -18.00 23.30
CA SER A 173 12.22 -19.17 22.45
C SER A 173 10.96 -19.85 21.92
N HIS A 174 9.97 -20.06 22.79
CA HIS A 174 8.67 -20.62 22.40
C HIS A 174 7.85 -19.61 21.59
N ALA A 175 7.84 -18.35 22.04
CA ALA A 175 7.11 -17.29 21.37
C ALA A 175 7.75 -16.90 20.04
N VAL A 176 9.05 -17.13 19.82
CA VAL A 176 9.67 -17.00 18.50
C VAL A 176 9.15 -18.10 17.60
N SER A 177 8.99 -19.34 18.04
CA SER A 177 8.36 -20.36 17.18
C SER A 177 6.94 -19.95 16.79
N SER A 178 6.14 -19.47 17.74
CA SER A 178 4.80 -18.93 17.45
C SER A 178 4.82 -17.57 16.71
N THR A 179 5.92 -16.84 16.79
CA THR A 179 6.13 -15.59 16.06
C THR A 179 6.63 -15.85 14.67
N GLU A 180 7.45 -16.86 14.42
CA GLU A 180 7.72 -17.33 13.06
C GLU A 180 6.41 -17.73 12.41
N GLU A 181 5.51 -18.43 13.10
CA GLU A 181 4.15 -18.69 12.60
C GLU A 181 3.36 -17.40 12.34
N LYS A 182 3.40 -16.41 13.26
CA LYS A 182 2.72 -15.12 13.09
C LYS A 182 3.34 -14.21 12.02
N LEU A 183 4.65 -14.26 11.84
CA LEU A 183 5.40 -13.56 10.82
C LEU A 183 5.15 -14.23 9.47
N ARG A 184 5.15 -15.56 9.42
CA ARG A 184 4.71 -16.35 8.27
C ARG A 184 3.27 -16.05 7.92
N SER A 185 2.37 -15.84 8.89
CA SER A 185 0.99 -15.49 8.58
C SER A 185 0.86 -14.09 7.96
N PHE A 186 1.67 -13.10 8.39
CA PHE A 186 1.75 -11.82 7.67
C PHE A 186 2.22 -12.00 6.23
N ILE A 187 3.24 -12.83 6.02
CA ILE A 187 3.78 -13.20 4.70
C ILE A 187 2.73 -13.87 3.83
N GLN A 188 2.08 -14.90 4.33
CA GLN A 188 1.03 -15.64 3.63
C GLN A 188 -0.16 -14.74 3.32
N GLU A 189 -0.65 -13.96 4.28
CA GLU A 189 -1.76 -13.03 4.07
C GLU A 189 -1.44 -12.05 2.92
N THR A 190 -0.23 -11.49 2.92
CA THR A 190 0.19 -10.51 1.90
C THR A 190 0.38 -11.17 0.54
N GLN A 191 0.99 -12.37 0.50
CA GLN A 191 1.14 -13.18 -0.71
C GLN A 191 -0.23 -13.54 -1.31
N GLU A 192 -1.16 -14.01 -0.49
CA GLU A 192 -2.52 -14.37 -0.90
C GLU A 192 -3.29 -13.16 -1.45
N ILE A 193 -3.20 -12.00 -0.79
CA ILE A 193 -3.84 -10.76 -1.26
C ILE A 193 -3.27 -10.36 -2.63
N VAL A 194 -1.94 -10.31 -2.77
CA VAL A 194 -1.29 -9.92 -4.04
C VAL A 194 -1.65 -10.91 -5.14
N LYS A 195 -1.54 -12.21 -4.87
CA LYS A 195 -1.91 -13.29 -5.80
C LYS A 195 -3.36 -13.16 -6.24
N THR A 196 -4.29 -13.08 -5.29
CA THR A 196 -5.74 -12.99 -5.57
C THR A 196 -6.07 -11.78 -6.45
N ASN A 197 -5.47 -10.61 -6.17
CA ASN A 197 -5.73 -9.42 -6.99
C ASN A 197 -5.06 -9.51 -8.37
N CYS A 198 -3.88 -10.13 -8.50
CA CYS A 198 -3.25 -10.36 -9.80
C CYS A 198 -3.98 -11.40 -10.65
N ASP A 199 -4.47 -12.50 -10.05
CA ASP A 199 -5.30 -13.49 -10.74
C ASP A 199 -6.62 -12.86 -11.19
N LEU A 200 -7.20 -11.99 -10.36
CA LEU A 200 -8.40 -11.22 -10.71
C LEU A 200 -8.12 -10.25 -11.89
N HIS A 201 -6.99 -9.53 -11.87
CA HIS A 201 -6.58 -8.64 -12.95
C HIS A 201 -6.36 -9.41 -14.27
N ALA A 202 -5.66 -10.55 -14.21
CA ALA A 202 -5.41 -11.39 -15.37
C ALA A 202 -6.72 -11.96 -15.97
N ARG A 203 -7.68 -12.33 -15.13
CA ARG A 203 -8.97 -12.88 -15.57
C ARG A 203 -9.90 -11.81 -16.17
N LEU A 204 -9.96 -10.63 -15.56
CA LEU A 204 -10.91 -9.58 -15.94
C LEU A 204 -10.36 -8.63 -17.02
N GLY A 205 -9.04 -8.48 -17.11
CA GLY A 205 -8.43 -7.37 -17.83
C GLY A 205 -8.52 -6.05 -17.06
N GLU A 206 -7.83 -5.04 -17.56
CA GLU A 206 -7.62 -3.77 -16.85
C GLU A 206 -8.91 -3.01 -16.51
N SER A 207 -9.86 -3.01 -17.43
CA SER A 207 -11.02 -2.13 -17.37
C SER A 207 -12.10 -2.67 -16.40
N ASP A 208 -12.36 -3.98 -16.42
CA ASP A 208 -13.20 -4.64 -15.43
C ASP A 208 -12.52 -4.79 -14.06
N PHE A 209 -11.19 -4.92 -14.01
CA PHE A 209 -10.46 -4.85 -12.74
C PHE A 209 -10.60 -3.47 -12.07
N LEU A 210 -10.55 -2.39 -12.85
CA LEU A 210 -10.85 -1.05 -12.35
C LEU A 210 -12.27 -0.97 -11.80
N LYS A 211 -13.28 -1.51 -12.48
CA LYS A 211 -14.66 -1.54 -11.96
C LYS A 211 -14.74 -2.32 -10.63
N ALA A 212 -14.08 -3.46 -10.52
CA ALA A 212 -14.03 -4.24 -9.27
C ALA A 212 -13.42 -3.43 -8.11
N ILE A 213 -12.33 -2.70 -8.37
CA ILE A 213 -11.73 -1.79 -7.39
C ILE A 213 -12.69 -0.64 -7.05
N LEU A 214 -13.33 -0.04 -8.05
CA LEU A 214 -14.28 1.06 -7.86
C LEU A 214 -15.46 0.63 -6.99
N ILE A 215 -16.00 -0.57 -7.21
CA ILE A 215 -17.04 -1.15 -6.35
C ILE A 215 -16.54 -1.29 -4.91
N ARG A 216 -15.39 -1.95 -4.74
CA ARG A 216 -14.78 -2.22 -3.43
C ARG A 216 -14.55 -0.93 -2.63
N TYR A 217 -13.98 0.09 -3.25
CA TYR A 217 -13.64 1.34 -2.57
C TYR A 217 -14.85 2.27 -2.40
N THR A 218 -15.84 2.23 -3.29
CA THR A 218 -17.11 2.94 -3.06
C THR A 218 -17.83 2.38 -1.84
N ARG A 219 -17.82 1.05 -1.64
CA ARG A 219 -18.38 0.42 -0.44
C ARG A 219 -17.66 0.84 0.85
N LYS A 220 -16.32 0.89 0.83
CA LYS A 220 -15.48 1.24 2.00
C LYS A 220 -15.60 2.70 2.42
N MET A 221 -15.83 3.59 1.47
CA MET A 221 -15.78 5.05 1.69
C MET A 221 -16.78 5.80 0.80
N PRO A 222 -18.10 5.53 0.97
CA PRO A 222 -19.16 6.12 0.15
C PRO A 222 -19.35 7.63 0.34
N GLN A 223 -18.73 8.24 1.36
CA GLN A 223 -18.72 9.68 1.58
C GLN A 223 -17.85 10.43 0.56
N VAL A 224 -16.83 9.78 -0.01
CA VAL A 224 -15.89 10.38 -0.97
C VAL A 224 -16.60 10.74 -2.27
N SER A 225 -16.31 11.89 -2.88
CA SER A 225 -16.96 12.29 -4.13
C SER A 225 -16.72 11.26 -5.24
N PRO A 226 -17.68 11.06 -6.16
CA PRO A 226 -17.53 10.04 -7.20
C PRO A 226 -16.31 10.22 -8.11
N GLN A 227 -16.01 11.45 -8.50
CA GLN A 227 -14.81 11.78 -9.28
C GLN A 227 -13.54 11.31 -8.55
N THR A 228 -13.44 11.58 -7.25
CA THR A 228 -12.29 11.18 -6.43
C THR A 228 -12.20 9.67 -6.29
N LEU A 229 -13.33 8.97 -6.11
CA LEU A 229 -13.38 7.49 -6.08
C LEU A 229 -12.87 6.88 -7.40
N ILE A 230 -13.27 7.45 -8.54
CA ILE A 230 -12.82 7.01 -9.87
C ILE A 230 -11.32 7.21 -10.04
N GLU A 231 -10.78 8.37 -9.61
CA GLU A 231 -9.34 8.63 -9.65
C GLU A 231 -8.54 7.69 -8.76
N ILE A 232 -9.04 7.41 -7.56
CA ILE A 232 -8.46 6.43 -6.64
C ILE A 232 -8.45 5.04 -7.29
N ALA A 233 -9.58 4.60 -7.84
CA ALA A 233 -9.70 3.30 -8.48
C ALA A 233 -8.79 3.16 -9.69
N LYS A 234 -8.66 4.21 -10.52
CA LYS A 234 -7.68 4.27 -11.63
C LYS A 234 -6.25 4.08 -11.13
N LYS A 235 -5.84 4.83 -10.10
CA LYS A 235 -4.48 4.72 -9.52
C LYS A 235 -4.21 3.34 -8.95
N MET A 236 -5.19 2.72 -8.28
CA MET A 236 -5.06 1.35 -7.75
C MET A 236 -5.05 0.29 -8.84
N ALA A 237 -5.89 0.41 -9.87
CA ALA A 237 -5.89 -0.50 -11.01
C ALA A 237 -4.55 -0.46 -11.76
N ALA A 238 -3.96 0.73 -11.92
CA ALA A 238 -2.64 0.89 -12.50
C ALA A 238 -1.54 0.18 -11.70
N VAL A 239 -1.71 -0.02 -10.39
CA VAL A 239 -0.79 -0.87 -9.61
C VAL A 239 -0.88 -2.33 -10.07
N GLY A 240 -2.09 -2.85 -10.31
CA GLY A 240 -2.28 -4.19 -10.85
C GLY A 240 -1.62 -4.34 -12.23
N SER A 241 -1.91 -3.41 -13.15
CA SER A 241 -1.31 -3.41 -14.49
C SER A 241 0.22 -3.37 -14.46
N LYS A 242 0.81 -2.62 -13.53
CA LYS A 242 2.26 -2.51 -13.39
C LYS A 242 2.88 -3.72 -12.71
N CYS A 243 2.37 -4.12 -11.55
CA CYS A 243 3.05 -5.04 -10.64
C CYS A 243 2.72 -6.51 -10.89
N CYS A 244 1.58 -6.84 -11.51
CA CYS A 244 1.22 -8.24 -11.75
C CYS A 244 2.04 -8.89 -12.88
N GLN A 245 2.65 -8.09 -13.74
CA GLN A 245 3.56 -8.54 -14.80
C GLN A 245 5.00 -8.78 -14.31
N GLU A 246 5.31 -8.35 -13.07
CA GLU A 246 6.61 -8.62 -12.46
C GLU A 246 6.76 -10.10 -12.09
N ALA A 247 8.02 -10.54 -11.94
CA ALA A 247 8.36 -11.82 -11.35
C ALA A 247 7.76 -11.96 -9.94
N GLU A 248 7.39 -13.17 -9.52
CA GLU A 248 6.64 -13.41 -8.27
C GLU A 248 7.33 -12.79 -7.04
N SER A 249 8.65 -12.89 -6.94
CA SER A 249 9.46 -12.29 -5.87
C SER A 249 9.45 -10.75 -5.85
N ARG A 250 9.07 -10.08 -6.95
CA ARG A 250 9.00 -8.62 -7.07
C ARG A 250 7.57 -8.07 -6.94
N ARG A 251 6.55 -8.93 -6.95
CA ARG A 251 5.13 -8.50 -6.93
C ARG A 251 4.76 -7.80 -5.63
N ILE A 252 5.16 -8.35 -4.48
CA ILE A 252 4.89 -7.74 -3.16
C ILE A 252 5.54 -6.36 -3.03
N PRO A 253 6.86 -6.21 -3.19
CA PRO A 253 7.51 -4.91 -3.03
C PRO A 253 7.03 -3.89 -4.07
N CYS A 254 6.72 -4.30 -5.30
CA CYS A 254 6.09 -3.43 -6.28
C CYS A 254 4.70 -2.95 -5.83
N SER A 255 3.83 -3.91 -5.44
CA SER A 255 2.43 -3.63 -5.11
C SER A 255 2.31 -2.77 -3.87
N GLU A 256 2.98 -3.13 -2.76
CA GLU A 256 2.89 -2.37 -1.52
C GLU A 256 3.54 -0.98 -1.64
N ARG A 257 4.65 -0.85 -2.38
CA ARG A 257 5.25 0.47 -2.67
C ARG A 257 4.23 1.38 -3.35
N HIS A 258 3.60 0.93 -4.43
CA HIS A 258 2.67 1.77 -5.18
C HIS A 258 1.34 1.98 -4.45
N LEU A 259 0.80 0.96 -3.77
CA LEU A 259 -0.41 1.10 -2.95
C LEU A 259 -0.20 2.06 -1.78
N SER A 260 0.97 2.04 -1.14
CA SER A 260 1.28 2.96 -0.03
C SER A 260 1.16 4.42 -0.45
N LEU A 261 1.57 4.76 -1.68
CA LEU A 261 1.42 6.11 -2.24
C LEU A 261 -0.05 6.48 -2.47
N VAL A 262 -0.83 5.55 -3.02
CA VAL A 262 -2.26 5.82 -3.26
C VAL A 262 -3.01 6.00 -1.94
N ILE A 263 -2.74 5.14 -0.96
CA ILE A 263 -3.38 5.21 0.37
C ILE A 263 -2.90 6.43 1.17
N GLN A 264 -1.61 6.79 1.11
CA GLN A 264 -1.11 8.02 1.74
C GLN A 264 -1.85 9.26 1.21
N ASN A 265 -2.09 9.34 -0.10
CA ASN A 265 -2.88 10.42 -0.69
C ASN A 265 -4.34 10.43 -0.21
N MET A 266 -4.92 9.26 0.13
CA MET A 266 -6.23 9.23 0.77
C MET A 266 -6.18 9.76 2.20
N CYS A 267 -5.15 9.39 2.97
CA CYS A 267 -4.99 9.88 4.35
C CYS A 267 -4.75 11.39 4.41
N LEU A 268 -3.97 11.96 3.49
CA LEU A 268 -3.83 13.42 3.40
C LEU A 268 -5.16 14.12 3.10
N ARG A 269 -6.02 13.50 2.29
CA ARG A 269 -7.38 14.01 2.05
C ARG A 269 -8.29 13.85 3.27
N GLN A 270 -8.14 12.76 4.02
CA GLN A 270 -8.87 12.50 5.27
C GLN A 270 -8.61 13.62 6.30
N GLU A 271 -7.38 14.11 6.39
CA GLU A 271 -7.00 15.21 7.29
C GLU A 271 -7.74 16.51 6.95
N ALA A 272 -7.94 16.80 5.65
CA ALA A 272 -8.63 18.00 5.20
C ALA A 272 -10.16 17.85 5.15
N THR A 273 -10.67 16.67 4.83
CA THR A 273 -12.10 16.37 4.68
C THR A 273 -12.37 14.96 5.20
N PRO A 274 -12.75 14.81 6.49
CA PRO A 274 -12.97 13.50 7.09
C PRO A 274 -14.00 12.65 6.33
N ILE A 275 -13.63 11.42 6.00
CA ILE A 275 -14.43 10.47 5.22
C ILE A 275 -15.35 9.66 6.15
N ASN A 276 -14.76 8.82 7.00
CA ASN A 276 -15.47 8.06 8.05
C ASN A 276 -14.48 7.59 9.13
N GLU A 277 -14.99 7.11 10.27
CA GLU A 277 -14.18 6.69 11.42
C GLU A 277 -13.26 5.51 11.10
N LYS A 278 -13.69 4.58 10.23
CA LYS A 278 -12.89 3.42 9.85
C LYS A 278 -11.65 3.84 9.03
N VAL A 279 -11.82 4.82 8.13
CA VAL A 279 -10.71 5.42 7.36
C VAL A 279 -9.81 6.24 8.27
N THR A 280 -10.37 7.05 9.19
CA THR A 280 -9.58 7.76 10.21
C THR A 280 -8.69 6.78 10.97
N HIS A 281 -9.27 5.70 11.48
CA HIS A 281 -8.52 4.67 12.21
C HIS A 281 -7.37 4.11 11.36
N CYS A 282 -7.62 3.68 10.12
CA CYS A 282 -6.55 3.14 9.28
C CYS A 282 -5.45 4.15 8.93
N CYS A 283 -5.77 5.44 8.84
CA CYS A 283 -4.78 6.48 8.56
C CYS A 283 -3.90 6.80 9.78
N ASP A 284 -4.50 6.81 10.97
CA ASP A 284 -3.88 7.30 12.21
C ASP A 284 -3.20 6.20 13.05
N ASP A 285 -3.64 4.95 12.93
CA ASP A 285 -3.23 3.85 13.83
C ASP A 285 -1.75 3.45 13.64
N SER A 286 -1.42 2.85 12.49
CA SER A 286 -0.06 2.40 12.24
C SER A 286 0.28 2.40 10.76
N TYR A 287 1.38 3.08 10.39
CA TYR A 287 1.83 3.10 9.00
C TYR A 287 2.11 1.68 8.46
N ALA A 288 2.77 0.83 9.24
CA ALA A 288 3.10 -0.54 8.84
C ALA A 288 1.84 -1.40 8.62
N GLU A 289 0.75 -1.13 9.35
CA GLU A 289 -0.53 -1.84 9.23
C GLU A 289 -1.51 -1.18 8.28
N ARG A 290 -1.16 -0.04 7.69
CA ARG A 290 -2.11 0.77 6.92
C ARG A 290 -2.69 0.01 5.73
N ILE A 291 -1.85 -0.67 4.94
CA ILE A 291 -2.31 -1.46 3.78
C ILE A 291 -3.27 -2.60 4.21
N PRO A 292 -2.93 -3.47 5.19
CA PRO A 292 -3.86 -4.45 5.72
C PRO A 292 -5.15 -3.85 6.29
N CYS A 293 -5.04 -2.74 7.02
CA CYS A 293 -6.20 -2.07 7.61
C CYS A 293 -7.19 -1.67 6.52
N PHE A 294 -6.73 -0.95 5.48
CA PHE A 294 -7.55 -0.59 4.32
C PHE A 294 -8.08 -1.82 3.58
N THR A 295 -7.30 -2.89 3.49
CA THR A 295 -7.71 -4.14 2.83
C THR A 295 -8.88 -4.78 3.56
N LYS A 296 -8.82 -4.83 4.90
CA LYS A 296 -9.83 -5.43 5.80
C LYS A 296 -11.11 -4.59 5.96
N LEU A 297 -11.13 -3.33 5.51
CA LEU A 297 -12.34 -2.50 5.59
C LEU A 297 -13.54 -3.17 4.90
N GLY A 298 -14.64 -3.33 5.62
CA GLY A 298 -15.93 -3.70 5.03
C GLY A 298 -16.64 -2.51 4.38
N ALA A 299 -17.90 -2.71 4.02
CA ALA A 299 -18.77 -1.59 3.70
C ALA A 299 -18.92 -0.65 4.90
N ASP A 300 -19.12 0.63 4.65
CA ASP A 300 -19.48 1.58 5.69
C ASP A 300 -20.99 1.55 5.96
N GLU A 301 -21.39 0.74 6.93
CA GLU A 301 -22.77 0.59 7.38
C GLU A 301 -23.34 1.86 8.03
N SER A 302 -22.47 2.78 8.48
CA SER A 302 -22.92 4.06 9.05
C SER A 302 -23.33 5.08 7.98
N TYR A 303 -23.02 4.81 6.71
CA TYR A 303 -23.33 5.70 5.60
C TYR A 303 -24.83 5.84 5.40
N LYS A 304 -25.30 7.08 5.32
CA LYS A 304 -26.67 7.40 4.93
C LYS A 304 -26.74 7.43 3.40
N PRO A 305 -27.49 6.49 2.77
CA PRO A 305 -27.55 6.43 1.32
C PRO A 305 -28.02 7.73 0.69
N LEU A 306 -27.51 8.00 -0.51
CA LEU A 306 -27.98 9.10 -1.34
C LEU A 306 -29.47 8.91 -1.65
N GLN A 307 -30.22 10.00 -1.73
CA GLN A 307 -31.59 9.96 -2.21
C GLN A 307 -31.60 9.81 -3.73
N PHE A 308 -32.48 8.96 -4.26
CA PHE A 308 -32.63 8.83 -5.69
C PHE A 308 -33.09 10.15 -6.30
N THR A 309 -32.37 10.62 -7.32
CA THR A 309 -32.83 11.69 -8.20
C THR A 309 -32.58 11.26 -9.66
N PRO A 310 -33.50 11.55 -10.60
CA PRO A 310 -33.34 11.14 -12.00
C PRO A 310 -32.02 11.60 -12.64
N GLU A 311 -31.52 12.77 -12.24
CA GLU A 311 -30.32 13.40 -12.79
C GLU A 311 -29.05 12.59 -12.52
N LEU A 312 -29.03 11.77 -11.47
CA LEU A 312 -27.88 10.91 -11.14
C LEU A 312 -27.68 9.77 -12.14
N PHE A 313 -28.72 9.49 -12.94
CA PHE A 313 -28.81 8.35 -13.84
C PHE A 313 -29.07 8.76 -15.29
N THR A 314 -28.96 10.05 -15.64
CA THR A 314 -29.13 10.52 -17.01
C THR A 314 -27.97 10.07 -17.89
N PHE A 315 -28.32 9.54 -19.06
CA PHE A 315 -27.39 9.13 -20.09
C PHE A 315 -27.73 9.87 -21.38
N HIS A 316 -26.70 10.25 -22.14
CA HIS A 316 -26.84 11.06 -23.34
C HIS A 316 -26.42 10.27 -24.58
N GLU A 317 -26.81 10.76 -25.76
CA GLU A 317 -26.50 10.10 -27.04
C GLU A 317 -25.00 9.96 -27.35
N ASP A 318 -24.12 10.71 -26.65
CA ASP A 318 -22.68 10.64 -26.81
C ASP A 318 -22.11 9.26 -26.44
N LEU A 319 -22.79 8.50 -25.58
CA LEU A 319 -22.49 7.10 -25.28
C LEU A 319 -22.48 6.19 -26.51
N CYS A 320 -23.22 6.54 -27.56
CA CYS A 320 -23.28 5.74 -28.78
C CYS A 320 -21.98 5.76 -29.59
N THR A 321 -21.18 6.80 -29.39
CA THR A 321 -19.90 7.00 -30.09
C THR A 321 -18.69 6.88 -29.17
N ALA A 322 -18.92 6.86 -27.87
CA ALA A 322 -17.86 6.80 -26.89
C ALA A 322 -17.29 5.37 -26.76
N PRO A 323 -16.05 5.22 -26.26
CA PRO A 323 -15.51 3.90 -25.91
C PRO A 323 -16.45 3.18 -24.94
N ALA A 324 -16.48 1.85 -24.98
CA ALA A 324 -17.37 1.01 -24.17
C ALA A 324 -17.31 1.28 -22.64
N GLU A 325 -16.29 2.02 -22.16
CA GLU A 325 -16.14 2.43 -20.76
C GLU A 325 -15.90 3.92 -20.56
N THR A 326 -16.98 4.68 -20.68
CA THR A 326 -16.95 6.12 -20.44
C THR A 326 -16.85 6.48 -18.97
N GLN A 327 -16.42 7.72 -18.71
CA GLN A 327 -16.51 8.34 -17.39
C GLN A 327 -17.96 8.31 -16.87
N GLN A 328 -18.96 8.42 -17.74
CA GLN A 328 -20.38 8.34 -17.37
C GLN A 328 -20.75 6.99 -16.75
N ILE A 329 -20.29 5.86 -17.31
CA ILE A 329 -20.57 4.52 -16.77
C ILE A 329 -19.93 4.34 -15.39
N LYS A 330 -18.71 4.87 -15.18
CA LYS A 330 -18.02 4.81 -13.89
C LYS A 330 -18.72 5.67 -12.84
N GLN A 331 -19.19 6.86 -13.24
CA GLN A 331 -19.97 7.76 -12.40
C GLN A 331 -21.30 7.13 -11.98
N PHE A 332 -22.01 6.54 -12.94
CA PHE A 332 -23.22 5.76 -12.71
C PHE A 332 -23.01 4.65 -11.68
N LEU A 333 -21.94 3.85 -11.83
CA LEU A 333 -21.62 2.76 -10.91
C LEU A 333 -21.46 3.25 -9.46
N VAL A 334 -20.71 4.34 -9.28
CA VAL A 334 -20.50 4.92 -7.95
C VAL A 334 -21.81 5.43 -7.36
N ASN A 335 -22.62 6.15 -8.15
CA ASN A 335 -23.91 6.67 -7.71
C ASN A 335 -24.86 5.53 -7.31
N LEU A 336 -24.91 4.45 -8.10
CA LEU A 336 -25.74 3.28 -7.82
C LEU A 336 -25.37 2.62 -6.49
N ILE A 337 -24.09 2.44 -6.21
CA ILE A 337 -23.63 1.86 -4.92
C ILE A 337 -23.91 2.83 -3.77
N LYS A 338 -23.81 4.14 -3.98
CA LYS A 338 -24.17 5.14 -2.96
C LYS A 338 -25.67 5.20 -2.70
N LEU A 339 -26.54 4.81 -3.63
CA LEU A 339 -27.97 4.63 -3.36
C LEU A 339 -28.24 3.37 -2.53
N LYS A 340 -27.48 2.29 -2.76
CA LYS A 340 -27.63 1.02 -2.03
C LYS A 340 -26.26 0.40 -1.78
N ILE A 341 -25.69 0.70 -0.62
CA ILE A 341 -24.36 0.22 -0.23
C ILE A 341 -24.28 -1.31 -0.15
N THR A 342 -25.43 -1.95 0.11
CA THR A 342 -25.61 -3.41 0.25
C THR A 342 -25.90 -4.12 -1.07
N ILE A 343 -25.89 -3.40 -2.21
CA ILE A 343 -26.16 -4.00 -3.52
C ILE A 343 -25.17 -5.12 -3.80
N THR A 344 -25.64 -6.30 -4.19
CA THR A 344 -24.77 -7.46 -4.43
C THR A 344 -24.09 -7.36 -5.79
N ASP A 345 -22.99 -8.10 -5.98
CA ASP A 345 -22.28 -8.12 -7.26
C ASP A 345 -23.16 -8.71 -8.38
N GLU A 346 -24.03 -9.68 -8.06
CA GLU A 346 -25.04 -10.23 -8.99
C GLU A 346 -26.09 -9.18 -9.40
N GLN A 347 -26.58 -8.37 -8.45
CA GLN A 347 -27.51 -7.28 -8.73
C GLN A 347 -26.85 -6.21 -9.61
N LEU A 348 -25.59 -5.84 -9.31
CA LEU A 348 -24.82 -4.92 -10.14
C LEU A 348 -24.65 -5.46 -11.56
N GLN A 349 -24.26 -6.73 -11.72
CA GLN A 349 -24.09 -7.35 -13.03
C GLN A 349 -25.38 -7.35 -13.85
N LYS A 350 -26.52 -7.62 -13.21
CA LYS A 350 -27.83 -7.55 -13.85
C LYS A 350 -28.15 -6.15 -14.35
N ILE A 351 -27.96 -5.13 -13.51
CA ILE A 351 -28.18 -3.73 -13.87
C ILE A 351 -27.27 -3.30 -15.02
N PHE A 352 -26.01 -3.72 -15.03
CA PHE A 352 -25.10 -3.44 -16.16
C PHE A 352 -25.52 -4.13 -17.45
N THR A 353 -26.06 -5.35 -17.35
CA THR A 353 -26.59 -6.08 -18.52
C THR A 353 -27.79 -5.33 -19.10
N ASP A 354 -28.72 -4.91 -18.24
CA ASP A 354 -29.89 -4.13 -18.63
C ASP A 354 -29.49 -2.78 -19.27
N LEU A 355 -28.54 -2.05 -18.65
CA LEU A 355 -27.99 -0.81 -19.19
C LEU A 355 -27.33 -1.01 -20.57
N THR A 356 -26.56 -2.09 -20.74
CA THR A 356 -25.94 -2.42 -22.03
C THR A 356 -27.00 -2.65 -23.11
N GLY A 357 -28.10 -3.33 -22.75
CA GLY A 357 -29.26 -3.50 -23.63
C GLY A 357 -29.93 -2.17 -24.02
N ILE A 358 -30.08 -1.24 -23.06
CA ILE A 358 -30.62 0.09 -23.29
C ILE A 358 -29.73 0.89 -24.25
N VAL A 359 -28.40 0.90 -24.02
CA VAL A 359 -27.45 1.57 -24.91
C VAL A 359 -27.55 1.01 -26.33
N GLN A 360 -27.55 -0.31 -26.50
CA GLN A 360 -27.70 -0.95 -27.82
C GLN A 360 -29.01 -0.61 -28.52
N LYS A 361 -30.12 -0.54 -27.76
CA LYS A 361 -31.45 -0.17 -28.27
C LYS A 361 -31.50 1.29 -28.68
N CYS A 362 -31.11 2.21 -27.79
CA CYS A 362 -31.24 3.64 -28.01
C CYS A 362 -30.26 4.19 -29.04
N CYS A 363 -29.07 3.60 -29.18
CA CYS A 363 -28.14 4.02 -30.24
C CYS A 363 -28.61 3.67 -31.65
N LYS A 364 -29.59 2.75 -31.78
CA LYS A 364 -30.26 2.42 -33.05
C LYS A 364 -31.58 3.19 -33.27
N ALA A 365 -32.03 3.97 -32.28
CA ALA A 365 -33.27 4.73 -32.37
C ALA A 365 -33.11 6.00 -33.22
N GLY A 366 -34.19 6.44 -33.87
CA GLY A 366 -34.21 7.68 -34.65
C GLY A 366 -34.08 8.94 -33.80
N LEU A 367 -34.61 8.93 -32.57
CA LEU A 367 -34.45 9.98 -31.56
C LEU A 367 -33.71 9.38 -30.35
N ARG A 368 -32.37 9.40 -30.39
CA ARG A 368 -31.50 8.74 -29.41
C ARG A 368 -31.67 9.30 -28.01
N GLU A 369 -31.63 10.62 -27.87
CA GLU A 369 -31.74 11.30 -26.58
C GLU A 369 -33.08 11.02 -25.88
N ALA A 370 -34.19 11.11 -26.63
CA ALA A 370 -35.52 10.79 -26.10
C ALA A 370 -35.63 9.31 -25.70
N CYS A 371 -35.00 8.39 -26.45
CA CYS A 371 -34.95 6.98 -26.08
C CYS A 371 -34.22 6.77 -24.75
N PHE A 372 -33.04 7.37 -24.56
CA PHE A 372 -32.30 7.24 -23.31
C PHE A 372 -33.12 7.74 -22.13
N VAL A 373 -33.73 8.93 -22.23
CA VAL A 373 -34.57 9.49 -21.16
C VAL A 373 -35.68 8.51 -20.74
N VAL A 374 -36.38 7.90 -21.70
CA VAL A 374 -37.51 6.99 -21.41
C VAL A 374 -37.03 5.65 -20.85
N GLU A 375 -36.10 4.98 -21.54
CA GLU A 375 -35.69 3.60 -21.20
C GLU A 375 -34.92 3.55 -19.87
N VAL A 376 -34.06 4.54 -19.62
CA VAL A 376 -33.32 4.67 -18.36
C VAL A 376 -34.28 4.98 -17.23
N SER A 377 -35.20 5.93 -17.41
CA SER A 377 -36.22 6.21 -16.40
C SER A 377 -37.04 4.97 -16.08
N GLN A 378 -37.47 4.18 -17.06
CA GLN A 378 -38.19 2.93 -16.80
C GLN A 378 -37.33 1.90 -16.06
N CYS A 379 -36.06 1.75 -16.45
CA CYS A 379 -35.13 0.83 -15.80
C CYS A 379 -34.92 1.16 -14.32
N PHE A 380 -34.77 2.45 -13.98
CA PHE A 380 -34.41 2.89 -12.62
C PHE A 380 -35.61 3.35 -11.77
N HIS A 381 -36.76 3.65 -12.38
CA HIS A 381 -38.01 3.98 -11.69
C HIS A 381 -38.87 2.74 -11.41
N VAL A 382 -38.72 1.64 -12.17
CA VAL A 382 -39.54 0.42 -12.05
C VAL A 382 -38.78 -0.76 -11.42
N SER A 383 -37.45 -0.70 -11.26
CA SER A 383 -36.68 -1.87 -10.81
C SER A 383 -35.70 -1.61 -9.66
N ARG A 384 -35.86 -2.40 -8.59
CA ARG A 384 -34.79 -3.22 -7.96
C ARG A 384 -33.62 -2.55 -7.24
N VAL A 385 -33.51 -1.22 -7.24
CA VAL A 385 -32.55 -0.57 -6.34
C VAL A 385 -33.08 -0.65 -4.91
N TYR A 386 -34.38 -0.49 -4.64
CA TYR A 386 -34.93 -0.58 -3.27
C TYR A 386 -35.66 -1.89 -2.94
N SER A 387 -36.01 -2.73 -3.93
CA SER A 387 -36.37 -4.13 -3.70
C SER A 387 -35.16 -5.04 -3.67
#